data_AF-A0A385SMU9-F1
#
_entry.id   AF-A0A385SMU9-F1
#
_cell.length_a   1.000
_cell.length_b   1.000
_cell.length_c   1.000
_cell.angle_alpha   90.00
_cell.angle_beta   90.00
_cell.angle_gamma   90.00
#
_symmetry.space_group_name_H-M   'P 1'
#
loop_
_entity.id
_entity.type
_entity.pdbx_description
1 polymer ?
#
loop_
_entity_poly.entity_id
_entity_poly.type
_entity_poly.pdbx_seq_one_letter_code
_entity_poly.pdbx_strand_id
1 'polypeptide(L)'
;MSSKKFDQEFFQRKISSLTNERLLALLQLRRDANEALITLAAQEATERNMAVRLPEPPAMTQGNAPASDPSKLKRWNWGAFLLAPVWTCANKLDLWTVVLFIPPVNIVALFYLGFKGNQLAYAKNTTNTIDDFIQIQRHWTKGVIQVIWIAIIFRISLGLLITLLTAFTS
;
A
#
# COMPACT_ATOMS: atom_id res chain seq x y z
N MET A 1 -4.38 22.13 16.65
CA MET A 1 -4.30 20.68 16.91
C MET A 1 -2.86 20.26 16.65
N SER A 2 -2.07 20.12 17.71
CA SER A 2 -0.60 19.94 17.64
C SER A 2 -0.27 18.54 17.11
N SER A 3 0.43 18.46 15.98
CA SER A 3 1.05 17.21 15.52
C SER A 3 2.00 16.75 16.62
N LYS A 4 1.72 15.60 17.26
CA LYS A 4 2.55 15.05 18.34
C LYS A 4 3.96 14.78 17.79
N LYS A 5 4.85 15.76 17.96
CA LYS A 5 6.26 15.68 17.56
C LYS A 5 6.92 14.57 18.39
N PHE A 6 7.61 13.66 17.73
CA PHE A 6 8.31 12.56 18.39
C PHE A 6 9.47 13.10 19.24
N ASP A 7 9.44 12.85 20.55
CA ASP A 7 10.40 13.36 21.53
C ASP A 7 11.61 12.41 21.66
N GLN A 8 12.63 12.68 20.85
CA GLN A 8 13.84 11.85 20.75
C GLN A 8 14.57 11.72 22.10
N GLU A 9 14.66 12.79 22.88
CA GLU A 9 15.44 12.80 24.13
C GLU A 9 14.79 11.94 25.21
N PHE A 10 13.46 12.03 25.34
CA PHE A 10 12.70 11.20 26.27
C PHE A 10 12.92 9.70 25.98
N PHE A 11 12.80 9.32 24.71
CA PHE A 11 12.94 7.93 24.31
C PHE A 11 14.38 7.43 24.40
N GLN A 12 15.37 8.27 24.09
CA GLN A 12 16.78 7.92 24.27
C GLN A 12 17.09 7.54 25.71
N ARG A 13 16.68 8.38 26.67
CA ARG A 13 16.84 8.08 28.10
C ARG A 13 16.14 6.79 28.51
N LYS A 14 14.99 6.50 27.91
CA LYS A 14 14.26 5.27 28.22
C LYS A 14 14.97 4.05 27.65
N ILE A 15 15.48 4.14 26.43
CA ILE A 15 16.22 3.07 25.73
C ILE A 15 17.52 2.75 26.48
N SER A 16 18.28 3.77 26.88
CA SER A 16 19.50 3.57 27.65
C SER A 16 19.24 2.99 29.05
N SER A 17 18.04 3.17 29.61
CA SER A 17 17.65 2.51 30.86
C SER A 17 17.27 1.04 30.73
N LEU A 18 17.15 0.49 29.51
CA LEU A 18 16.72 -0.89 29.29
C LEU A 18 17.81 -1.91 29.62
N THR A 19 17.37 -3.08 30.06
CA THR A 19 18.25 -4.27 30.15
C THR A 19 18.54 -4.81 28.75
N ASN A 20 19.64 -5.56 28.63
CA ASN A 20 20.09 -6.12 27.36
C ASN A 20 19.03 -7.00 26.67
N GLU A 21 18.31 -7.82 27.45
CA GLU A 21 17.22 -8.66 26.95
C GLU A 21 16.04 -7.83 26.42
N ARG A 22 15.67 -6.76 27.13
CA ARG A 22 14.58 -5.87 26.72
C ARG A 22 14.95 -5.03 25.51
N LEU A 23 16.20 -4.58 25.44
CA LEU A 23 16.73 -3.88 24.28
C LEU A 23 16.71 -4.78 23.04
N LEU A 24 17.12 -6.04 23.19
CA LEU A 24 17.04 -7.04 22.11
C LEU A 24 15.59 -7.33 21.71
N ALA A 25 14.68 -7.46 22.68
CA ALA A 25 13.26 -7.65 22.41
C ALA A 25 12.63 -6.46 21.67
N LEU A 26 13.05 -5.23 21.98
CA LEU A 26 12.63 -4.03 21.23
C LEU A 26 13.13 -4.05 19.79
N LEU A 27 14.38 -4.46 19.57
CA LEU A 27 14.95 -4.58 18.22
C LEU A 27 14.29 -5.70 17.40
N GLN A 28 13.74 -6.72 18.06
CA GLN A 28 12.98 -7.80 17.43
C GLN A 28 11.49 -7.48 17.21
N LEU A 29 10.99 -6.34 17.71
CA LEU A 29 9.58 -5.96 17.59
C LEU A 29 9.26 -5.59 16.13
N ARG A 30 8.71 -6.57 15.40
CA ARG A 30 8.85 -6.76 13.95
C ARG A 30 8.02 -5.87 13.01
N ARG A 31 7.04 -5.07 13.46
CA ARG A 31 6.13 -4.42 12.49
C ARG A 31 5.64 -3.00 12.77
N ASP A 32 5.59 -2.56 14.03
CA ASP A 32 4.78 -1.39 14.38
C ASP A 32 5.57 -0.30 15.12
N ALA A 33 6.88 -0.50 15.32
CA ALA A 33 7.74 0.44 16.01
C ALA A 33 8.08 1.62 15.10
N ASN A 34 8.02 2.83 15.65
CA ASN A 34 8.47 4.04 14.95
C ASN A 34 9.93 3.88 14.50
N GLU A 35 10.24 4.19 13.24
CA GLU A 35 11.59 4.09 12.67
C GLU A 35 12.63 4.78 13.54
N ALA A 36 12.28 5.95 14.09
CA ALA A 36 13.15 6.68 15.01
C ALA A 36 13.48 5.87 16.29
N LEU A 37 12.52 5.16 16.89
CA LEU A 37 12.80 4.34 18.07
C LEU A 37 13.77 3.19 17.77
N ILE A 38 13.63 2.58 16.59
CA ILE A 38 14.49 1.48 16.16
C ILE A 38 15.92 1.98 15.93
N THR A 39 16.11 3.16 15.33
CA THR A 39 17.45 3.72 15.13
C THR A 39 18.12 4.07 16.46
N LEU A 40 17.39 4.65 17.41
CA LEU A 40 17.93 4.96 18.74
C LEU A 40 18.31 3.68 19.51
N ALA A 41 17.46 2.63 19.45
CA ALA A 41 17.74 1.35 20.09
C ALA A 41 18.92 0.60 19.45
N ALA A 42 19.09 0.72 18.13
CA ALA A 42 20.21 0.11 17.41
C ALA A 42 21.54 0.80 17.72
N GLN A 43 21.53 2.13 17.89
CA GLN A 43 22.69 2.90 18.35
C GLN A 43 23.13 2.44 19.74
N GLU A 44 22.20 2.42 20.70
CA GLU A 44 22.47 1.97 22.07
C GLU A 44 23.01 0.53 22.11
N ALA A 45 22.46 -0.38 21.31
CA ALA A 45 22.93 -1.76 21.30
C ALA A 45 24.35 -1.90 20.69
N THR A 46 24.68 -1.03 19.73
CA THR A 46 26.03 -0.92 19.15
C THR A 46 27.02 -0.35 20.17
N GLU A 47 26.64 0.70 20.90
CA GLU A 47 27.45 1.26 22.00
C GLU A 47 27.75 0.23 23.09
N ARG A 48 26.80 -0.67 23.35
CA ARG A 48 26.96 -1.77 24.32
C ARG A 48 27.74 -2.98 23.80
N ASN A 49 28.31 -2.92 22.60
CA ASN A 49 28.97 -4.05 21.93
C ASN A 49 28.11 -5.32 21.90
N MET A 50 26.78 -5.17 21.82
CA MET A 50 25.92 -6.34 21.68
C MET A 50 26.10 -6.90 20.27
N ALA A 51 26.33 -8.22 20.19
CA ALA A 51 26.15 -8.98 18.95
C ALA A 51 24.65 -9.07 18.63
N VAL A 52 24.02 -7.91 18.39
CA VAL A 52 22.69 -7.86 17.83
C VAL A 52 22.85 -8.38 16.42
N ARG A 53 22.43 -9.62 16.22
CA ARG A 53 22.04 -10.07 14.88
C ARG A 53 20.76 -9.29 14.58
N LEU A 54 20.92 -8.01 14.21
CA LEU A 54 19.84 -7.27 13.57
C LEU A 54 19.41 -8.22 12.44
N PRO A 55 18.11 -8.50 12.27
CA PRO A 55 17.67 -8.95 10.96
C PRO A 55 18.29 -7.92 10.02
N GLU A 56 19.12 -8.36 9.06
CA GLU A 56 19.68 -7.41 8.11
C GLU A 56 18.53 -6.50 7.68
N PRO A 57 18.68 -5.16 7.82
CA PRO A 57 17.62 -4.24 7.42
C PRO A 57 17.17 -4.71 6.05
N PRO A 58 15.90 -5.14 5.91
CA PRO A 58 15.48 -6.17 4.95
C PRO A 58 16.11 -5.84 3.62
N ALA A 59 17.18 -6.56 3.26
CA ALA A 59 18.24 -6.09 2.36
C ALA A 59 17.82 -4.80 1.65
N MET A 60 18.04 -3.64 2.30
CA MET A 60 18.06 -2.42 1.52
C MET A 60 19.32 -2.60 0.71
N THR A 61 19.18 -3.20 -0.47
CA THR A 61 20.18 -3.14 -1.51
C THR A 61 20.34 -1.66 -1.83
N GLN A 62 21.15 -0.97 -1.01
CA GLN A 62 22.01 0.10 -1.46
C GLN A 62 22.97 -0.51 -2.47
N GLY A 63 22.43 -0.81 -3.64
CA GLY A 63 23.16 -1.19 -4.82
C GLY A 63 22.56 -0.35 -5.92
N ASN A 64 23.13 0.85 -6.12
CA ASN A 64 23.02 1.65 -7.34
C ASN A 64 21.73 1.43 -8.16
N ALA A 65 20.61 1.97 -7.71
CA ALA A 65 19.45 2.22 -8.55
C ALA A 65 19.03 3.68 -8.34
N PRO A 66 18.80 4.47 -9.41
CA PRO A 66 18.46 5.88 -9.26
C PRO A 66 17.23 6.00 -8.37
N ALA A 67 17.33 6.89 -7.38
CA ALA A 67 16.30 7.18 -6.38
C ALA A 67 14.90 7.00 -6.98
N SER A 68 14.16 6.02 -6.46
CA SER A 68 12.80 5.76 -6.87
C SER A 68 11.97 7.03 -6.67
N ASP A 69 11.66 7.74 -7.75
CA ASP A 69 10.99 9.04 -7.69
C ASP A 69 9.59 8.90 -7.07
N PRO A 70 9.36 9.44 -5.85
CA PRO A 70 8.05 9.35 -5.18
C PRO A 70 6.94 10.06 -5.95
N SER A 71 7.27 10.95 -6.89
CA SER A 71 6.29 11.60 -7.77
C SER A 71 5.51 10.59 -8.61
N LYS A 72 6.09 9.43 -8.93
CA LYS A 72 5.43 8.36 -9.70
C LYS A 72 4.18 7.81 -9.01
N LEU A 73 4.14 7.87 -7.67
CA LEU A 73 2.98 7.45 -6.86
C LEU A 73 1.85 8.47 -6.85
N LYS A 74 2.09 9.72 -7.27
CA LYS A 74 1.06 10.79 -7.31
C LYS A 74 0.17 10.73 -8.55
N ARG A 75 0.36 9.72 -9.41
CA ARG A 75 -0.43 9.53 -10.63
C ARG A 75 -1.79 8.94 -10.29
N TRP A 76 -2.78 9.30 -11.09
CA TRP A 76 -4.11 8.70 -11.03
C TRP A 76 -4.05 7.18 -11.21
N ASN A 77 -4.72 6.44 -10.32
CA ASN A 77 -4.83 5.00 -10.37
C ASN A 77 -6.19 4.59 -10.95
N TRP A 78 -6.19 4.24 -12.23
CA TRP A 78 -7.38 3.76 -12.94
C TRP A 78 -7.92 2.43 -12.39
N GLY A 79 -7.04 1.53 -11.94
CA GLY A 79 -7.47 0.27 -11.33
C GLY A 79 -8.23 0.48 -10.02
N ALA A 80 -7.70 1.35 -9.16
CA ALA A 80 -8.31 1.72 -7.89
C ALA A 80 -9.63 2.49 -8.06
N PHE A 81 -9.79 3.25 -9.14
CA PHE A 81 -11.02 4.00 -9.41
C PHE A 81 -12.11 3.12 -10.06
N LEU A 82 -11.76 2.38 -11.12
CA LEU A 82 -12.75 1.65 -11.94
C LEU A 82 -13.16 0.30 -11.32
N LEU A 83 -12.28 -0.31 -10.51
CA LEU A 83 -12.53 -1.60 -9.87
C LEU A 83 -12.17 -1.57 -8.39
N ALA A 84 -12.65 -0.54 -7.70
CA ALA A 84 -12.20 -0.20 -6.35
C ALA A 84 -12.32 -1.35 -5.32
N PRO A 85 -13.45 -2.08 -5.17
CA PRO A 85 -13.56 -3.09 -4.12
C PRO A 85 -12.59 -4.27 -4.29
N VAL A 86 -12.41 -4.72 -5.54
CA VAL A 86 -11.47 -5.80 -5.86
C VAL A 86 -10.04 -5.31 -5.70
N TRP A 87 -9.76 -4.10 -6.18
CA TRP A 87 -8.44 -3.52 -6.10
C TRP A 87 -8.02 -3.23 -4.65
N THR A 88 -8.90 -2.70 -3.80
CA THR A 88 -8.60 -2.45 -2.37
C THR A 88 -8.36 -3.74 -1.61
N CYS A 89 -9.14 -4.79 -1.88
CA CYS A 89 -8.91 -6.13 -1.32
C CYS A 89 -7.52 -6.67 -1.70
N ALA A 90 -7.17 -6.63 -3.00
CA ALA A 90 -5.88 -7.11 -3.47
C ALA A 90 -4.68 -6.31 -2.92
N ASN A 91 -4.88 -5.03 -2.59
CA ASN A 91 -3.84 -4.16 -2.03
C ASN A 91 -3.92 -4.04 -0.49
N LYS A 92 -4.66 -4.92 0.19
CA LYS A 92 -4.77 -4.97 1.68
C LYS A 92 -5.26 -3.66 2.30
N LEU A 93 -6.18 -2.99 1.61
CA LEU A 93 -6.83 -1.76 2.03
C LEU A 93 -8.23 -2.05 2.57
N ASP A 94 -8.33 -2.97 3.54
CA ASP A 94 -9.59 -3.55 4.02
C ASP A 94 -10.61 -2.51 4.51
N LEU A 95 -10.14 -1.45 5.19
CA LEU A 95 -11.00 -0.33 5.59
C LEU A 95 -11.65 0.34 4.39
N TRP A 96 -10.89 0.59 3.32
CA TRP A 96 -11.42 1.19 2.09
C TRP A 96 -12.38 0.25 1.38
N THR A 97 -12.13 -1.06 1.42
CA THR A 97 -13.07 -2.06 0.90
C THR A 97 -14.44 -1.93 1.56
N VAL A 98 -14.51 -1.78 2.88
CA VAL A 98 -15.78 -1.61 3.61
C VAL A 98 -16.44 -0.27 3.28
N VAL A 99 -15.68 0.82 3.24
CA VAL A 99 -16.21 2.17 2.94
C VAL A 99 -16.88 2.24 1.56
N LEU A 100 -16.39 1.46 0.58
CA LEU A 100 -16.96 1.41 -0.76
C LEU A 100 -18.39 0.83 -0.82
N PHE A 101 -18.84 0.13 0.23
CA PHE A 101 -20.21 -0.40 0.32
C PHE A 101 -21.18 0.54 1.06
N ILE A 102 -20.75 1.76 1.41
CA ILE A 102 -21.56 2.74 2.15
C ILE A 102 -21.91 3.92 1.23
N PRO A 103 -23.12 3.96 0.63
CA PRO A 103 -23.60 5.12 -0.08
C PRO A 103 -23.92 6.30 0.87
N PRO A 104 -23.70 7.57 0.47
CA PRO A 104 -23.04 8.03 -0.77
C PRO A 104 -21.51 8.17 -0.63
N VAL A 105 -20.95 7.83 0.54
CA VAL A 105 -19.52 7.98 0.87
C VAL A 105 -18.64 7.22 -0.14
N ASN A 106 -19.15 6.11 -0.67
CA ASN A 106 -18.49 5.33 -1.71
C ASN A 106 -18.07 6.17 -2.93
N ILE A 107 -18.88 7.15 -3.38
CA ILE A 107 -18.54 7.99 -4.54
C ILE A 107 -17.27 8.80 -4.24
N VAL A 108 -17.22 9.49 -3.09
CA VAL A 108 -16.05 10.26 -2.68
C VAL A 108 -14.84 9.35 -2.49
N ALA A 109 -15.05 8.17 -1.91
CA ALA A 109 -13.99 7.18 -1.73
C ALA A 109 -13.39 6.69 -3.05
N LEU A 110 -14.20 6.50 -4.11
CA LEU A 110 -13.71 6.14 -5.45
C LEU A 110 -12.71 7.18 -5.97
N PHE A 111 -13.08 8.47 -5.93
CA PHE A 111 -12.19 9.54 -6.39
C PHE A 111 -10.93 9.65 -5.51
N TYR A 112 -11.08 9.53 -4.20
CA TYR A 112 -9.95 9.56 -3.28
C TYR A 112 -8.96 8.42 -3.56
N LEU A 113 -9.45 7.20 -3.82
CA LEU A 113 -8.65 6.05 -4.23
C LEU A 113 -8.02 6.25 -5.62
N GLY A 114 -8.71 6.91 -6.55
CA GLY A 114 -8.11 7.30 -7.81
C GLY A 114 -6.90 8.23 -7.63
N PHE A 115 -7.00 9.25 -6.77
CA PHE A 115 -5.92 10.21 -6.53
C PHE A 115 -4.78 9.66 -5.65
N LYS A 116 -5.11 8.96 -4.56
CA LYS A 116 -4.15 8.53 -3.53
C LYS A 116 -3.94 7.02 -3.44
N GLY A 117 -4.68 6.22 -4.21
CA GLY A 117 -4.62 4.75 -4.13
C GLY A 117 -3.20 4.21 -4.27
N ASN A 118 -2.43 4.71 -5.24
CA ASN A 118 -1.03 4.32 -5.43
C ASN A 118 -0.18 4.53 -4.16
N GLN A 119 -0.35 5.65 -3.46
CA GLN A 119 0.39 5.93 -2.22
C GLN A 119 -0.05 5.02 -1.07
N LEU A 120 -1.38 4.82 -0.92
CA LEU A 120 -1.96 3.99 0.13
C LEU A 120 -1.57 2.52 -0.03
N ALA A 121 -1.63 2.00 -1.25
CA ALA A 121 -1.22 0.65 -1.56
C ALA A 121 0.30 0.49 -1.48
N TYR A 122 1.07 1.51 -1.88
CA TYR A 122 2.52 1.45 -1.75
C TYR A 122 2.98 1.33 -0.29
N ALA A 123 2.36 2.10 0.60
CA ALA A 123 2.67 2.07 2.03
C ALA A 123 2.43 0.71 2.71
N LYS A 124 1.64 -0.18 2.09
CA LYS A 124 1.36 -1.53 2.61
C LYS A 124 1.97 -2.66 1.77
N ASN A 125 2.71 -2.34 0.71
CA ASN A 125 3.29 -3.35 -0.17
C ASN A 125 4.60 -3.91 0.40
N THR A 126 5.14 -4.92 -0.28
CA THR A 126 6.45 -5.53 0.03
C THR A 126 7.40 -5.50 -1.18
N THR A 127 7.18 -4.61 -2.14
CA THR A 127 8.01 -4.50 -3.35
C THR A 127 9.29 -3.73 -3.06
N ASN A 128 10.39 -4.10 -3.72
CA ASN A 128 11.71 -3.52 -3.48
C ASN A 128 11.85 -2.07 -3.99
N THR A 129 11.11 -1.69 -5.05
CA THR A 129 11.18 -0.34 -5.63
C THR A 129 9.81 0.22 -6.04
N ILE A 130 9.69 1.55 -6.14
CA ILE A 130 8.48 2.22 -6.67
C ILE A 130 8.21 1.80 -8.12
N ASP A 131 9.24 1.56 -8.92
CA ASP A 131 9.07 1.18 -10.33
C ASP A 131 8.45 -0.21 -10.47
N ASP A 132 8.88 -1.18 -9.66
CA ASP A 132 8.27 -2.52 -9.63
C ASP A 132 6.80 -2.44 -9.23
N PHE A 133 6.49 -1.64 -8.20
CA PHE A 133 5.12 -1.41 -7.79
C PHE A 133 4.28 -0.77 -8.91
N ILE A 134 4.80 0.28 -9.56
CA ILE A 134 4.09 0.96 -10.65
C ILE A 134 3.87 0.02 -11.84
N GLN A 135 4.79 -0.90 -12.12
CA GLN A 135 4.56 -1.93 -13.14
C GLN A 135 3.38 -2.82 -12.77
N ILE A 136 3.26 -3.26 -11.51
CA ILE A 136 2.09 -4.05 -11.05
C ILE A 136 0.79 -3.24 -11.21
N GLN A 137 0.79 -1.95 -10.83
CA GLN A 137 -0.40 -1.09 -10.97
C GLN A 137 -0.80 -0.84 -12.43
N ARG A 138 0.17 -0.85 -13.37
CA ARG A 138 -0.13 -0.81 -14.81
C ARG A 138 -0.82 -2.08 -15.28
N HIS A 139 -0.43 -3.26 -14.78
CA HIS A 139 -1.13 -4.51 -15.10
C HIS A 139 -2.57 -4.50 -14.57
N TRP A 140 -2.79 -3.98 -13.36
CA TRP A 140 -4.14 -3.74 -12.85
C TRP A 140 -4.97 -2.85 -13.77
N THR A 141 -4.40 -1.74 -14.22
CA THR A 141 -5.09 -0.82 -15.13
C THR A 141 -5.46 -1.52 -16.44
N LYS A 142 -4.53 -2.26 -17.05
CA LYS A 142 -4.79 -3.03 -18.28
C LYS A 142 -5.88 -4.08 -18.07
N GLY A 143 -5.82 -4.84 -16.97
CA GLY A 143 -6.80 -5.87 -16.65
C GLY A 143 -8.21 -5.28 -16.48
N VAL A 144 -8.33 -4.15 -15.79
CA VAL A 144 -9.64 -3.48 -15.63
C VAL A 144 -10.18 -3.00 -16.98
N ILE A 145 -9.34 -2.40 -17.83
CA ILE A 145 -9.74 -1.98 -19.18
C ILE A 145 -10.22 -3.18 -20.00
N GLN A 146 -9.52 -4.31 -19.94
CA GLN A 146 -9.90 -5.54 -20.64
C GLN A 146 -11.25 -6.09 -20.16
N VAL A 147 -11.49 -6.11 -18.85
CA VAL A 147 -12.78 -6.55 -18.28
C VAL A 147 -13.92 -5.64 -18.74
N ILE A 148 -13.69 -4.32 -18.78
CA ILE A 148 -14.70 -3.36 -19.27
C ILE A 148 -15.04 -3.63 -20.74
N TRP A 149 -14.05 -3.86 -21.60
CA TRP A 149 -14.29 -4.16 -23.01
C TRP A 149 -15.06 -5.46 -23.21
N ILE A 150 -14.71 -6.52 -22.49
CA ILE A 150 -15.44 -7.80 -22.52
C ILE A 150 -16.89 -7.59 -22.11
N ALA A 151 -17.13 -6.83 -21.04
CA ALA A 151 -18.48 -6.53 -20.57
C ALA A 151 -19.32 -5.74 -21.59
N ILE A 152 -18.71 -4.77 -22.29
CA ILE A 152 -19.37 -3.99 -23.34
C ILE A 152 -19.76 -4.89 -24.51
N ILE A 153 -18.82 -5.69 -25.03
CA ILE A 153 -19.09 -6.60 -26.16
C ILE A 153 -20.20 -7.58 -25.78
N PHE A 154 -20.13 -8.17 -24.59
CA PHE A 154 -21.15 -9.07 -24.09
C PHE A 154 -22.53 -8.41 -24.01
N ARG A 155 -22.63 -7.18 -23.48
CA ARG A 155 -23.87 -6.41 -23.42
C ARG A 155 -24.47 -6.16 -24.81
N ILE A 156 -23.64 -5.79 -25.79
CA ILE A 156 -24.09 -5.54 -27.17
C ILE A 156 -24.59 -6.83 -27.80
N SER A 157 -23.81 -7.92 -27.74
CA SER A 157 -24.18 -9.21 -28.30
C SER A 157 -25.48 -9.75 -27.69
N LEU A 158 -25.64 -9.62 -26.37
CA LEU A 158 -26.86 -10.01 -25.67
C LEU A 158 -28.07 -9.17 -26.11
N GLY A 159 -27.90 -7.84 -26.24
CA GLY A 159 -28.96 -6.95 -26.72
C GLY A 159 -29.41 -7.25 -28.16
N LEU A 160 -28.46 -7.54 -29.06
CA LEU A 160 -28.75 -7.98 -30.43
C LEU A 160 -29.50 -9.32 -30.44
N LEU A 161 -29.06 -10.29 -29.64
CA LEU A 161 -29.72 -11.59 -29.53
C LEU A 161 -31.17 -11.44 -29.06
N ILE A 162 -31.41 -10.65 -28.00
CA ILE A 162 -32.77 -10.39 -27.49
C ILE A 162 -33.62 -9.75 -28.60
N THR A 163 -33.09 -8.75 -29.31
CA THR A 163 -33.81 -8.05 -30.39
C THR A 163 -34.19 -9.00 -31.53
N LEU A 164 -33.29 -9.91 -31.93
CA LEU A 164 -33.57 -10.92 -32.95
C LEU A 164 -34.67 -11.89 -32.48
N LEU A 165 -34.58 -12.41 -31.25
CA LEU A 165 -35.57 -13.34 -30.71
C LEU A 165 -36.98 -12.71 -30.62
N THR A 166 -37.07 -11.43 -30.26
CA THR A 166 -38.36 -10.74 -30.23
C THR A 166 -38.94 -10.53 -31.63
N ALA A 167 -38.10 -10.31 -32.65
CA ALA A 167 -38.58 -10.12 -34.03
C ALA A 167 -39.19 -11.38 -34.66
N PHE A 168 -38.81 -12.59 -34.20
CA PHE A 168 -39.41 -13.86 -34.66
C PHE A 168 -40.65 -14.28 -33.87
N THR A 169 -40.94 -13.63 -32.74
CA THR A 169 -42.07 -13.97 -31.86
C THR A 169 -43.26 -13.00 -31.99
N SER A 170 -43.05 -11.86 -32.67
CA SER A 170 -44.06 -10.88 -33.08
C SER A 170 -44.53 -11.11 -34.51
#